data_AF-A0A952A1A6-F1
#
_entry.id   AF-A0A952A1A6-F1
#
_cell.length_a   1.000
_cell.length_b   1.000
_cell.length_c   1.000
_cell.angle_alpha   90.00
_cell.angle_beta   90.00
_cell.angle_gamma   90.00
#
_symmetry.space_group_name_H-M   'P 1'
#
loop_
_entity.id
_entity.type
_entity.pdbx_description
1 polymer ?
#
loop_
_entity_poly.entity_id
_entity_poly.type
_entity_poly.pdbx_seq_one_letter_code
_entity_poly.pdbx_strand_id
1 'polypeptide(L)'
;MSSILRPLQLDESPRQSKGSVPLASSRRRAAKPPQRLSPAQRPGIALPSIDFLQVIPLQEYVKHLPILTAGLAGYAGVFFILNFVEPNSIQNVWIPNTYTPLILAAALGHFCVFSFLFLSTRRGFLVSLFLSILLFLRLQDVLTWTITWWVGVLILCLEVLFFLGEKLLTRLQPQMSRFHMPNMPQWRRKGKDRTELPSDLVDSVQLKPIEKARKPTTRRHGRKRKYHFFGK
;
A
#
# COMPACT_ATOMS: atom_id res chain seq x y z
N MET A 1 44.70 20.93 26.45
CA MET A 1 44.80 22.23 25.77
C MET A 1 43.40 22.64 25.31
N SER A 2 42.97 23.82 25.78
CA SER A 2 41.86 24.67 25.30
C SER A 2 40.45 24.09 25.18
N SER A 3 39.77 24.06 26.33
CA SER A 3 38.31 24.08 26.50
C SER A 3 37.71 25.40 26.02
N ILE A 4 36.89 25.36 24.97
CA ILE A 4 36.17 26.50 24.41
C ILE A 4 34.83 26.63 25.15
N LEU A 5 34.82 27.49 26.17
CA LEU A 5 33.62 27.93 26.88
C LEU A 5 32.87 28.93 26.01
N ARG A 6 31.64 28.58 25.61
CA ARG A 6 30.72 29.47 24.91
C ARG A 6 29.96 30.31 25.95
N PRO A 7 30.03 31.65 25.92
CA PRO A 7 29.27 32.47 26.85
C PRO A 7 27.77 32.46 26.49
N LEU A 8 26.95 32.25 27.52
CA LEU A 8 25.50 32.48 27.53
C LEU A 8 25.23 33.97 27.28
N GLN A 9 24.72 34.32 26.09
CA GLN A 9 24.12 35.63 25.85
C GLN A 9 22.71 35.61 26.43
N LEU A 10 22.52 36.26 27.59
CA LEU A 10 21.21 36.67 28.06
C LEU A 10 20.71 37.78 27.13
N ASP A 11 19.66 37.48 26.39
CA ASP A 11 18.95 38.45 25.57
C ASP A 11 18.02 39.27 26.49
N GLU A 12 18.51 40.44 26.92
CA GLU A 12 17.73 41.42 27.67
C GLU A 12 16.69 42.06 26.74
N SER A 13 15.49 41.48 26.71
CA SER A 13 14.37 42.07 25.98
C SER A 13 13.90 43.36 26.68
N PRO A 14 13.87 44.51 25.98
CA PRO A 14 13.54 45.79 26.57
C PRO A 14 12.06 45.84 26.97
N ARG A 15 11.84 46.24 28.22
CA ARG A 15 10.55 46.62 28.82
C ARG A 15 9.82 47.62 27.92
N GLN A 16 8.85 47.13 27.16
CA GLN A 16 7.85 47.99 26.52
C GLN A 16 6.89 48.54 27.59
N SER A 17 7.14 49.80 27.94
CA SER A 17 6.19 50.90 27.86
C SER A 17 4.72 50.57 28.23
N LYS A 18 4.38 50.91 29.48
CA LYS A 18 3.02 51.03 30.01
C LYS A 18 2.18 51.97 29.15
N GLY A 19 1.42 51.39 28.21
CA GLY A 19 0.28 52.05 27.59
C GLY A 19 -0.91 52.02 28.54
N SER A 20 -1.36 53.20 28.96
CA SER A 20 -2.60 53.41 29.72
C SER A 20 -3.79 52.87 28.93
N VAL A 21 -4.31 51.73 29.36
CA VAL A 21 -5.54 51.16 28.82
C VAL A 21 -6.73 51.99 29.33
N PRO A 22 -7.56 52.57 28.46
CA PRO A 22 -8.77 53.26 28.89
C PRO A 22 -9.71 52.27 29.57
N LEU A 23 -10.26 52.73 30.69
CA LEU A 23 -11.23 52.03 31.54
C LEU A 23 -12.53 51.77 30.74
N ALA A 24 -12.51 50.78 29.86
CA ALA A 24 -13.68 50.35 29.12
C ALA A 24 -14.59 49.60 30.11
N SER A 25 -15.73 50.23 30.38
CA SER A 25 -16.85 49.74 31.17
C SER A 25 -17.01 48.22 31.06
N SER A 26 -16.67 47.54 32.15
CA SER A 26 -16.88 46.12 32.38
C SER A 26 -18.39 45.84 32.43
N ARG A 27 -19.03 45.77 31.26
CA ARG A 27 -20.26 45.00 31.11
C ARG A 27 -19.87 43.55 31.31
N ARG A 28 -19.93 43.10 32.56
CA ARG A 28 -20.00 41.68 32.91
C ARG A 28 -21.20 41.09 32.16
N ARG A 29 -20.97 40.64 30.93
CA ARG A 29 -21.89 39.73 30.26
C ARG A 29 -21.99 38.53 31.19
N ALA A 30 -23.18 38.32 31.73
CA ALA A 30 -23.51 37.17 32.55
C ALA A 30 -22.89 35.93 31.90
N ALA A 31 -21.87 35.38 32.55
CA ALA A 31 -21.16 34.22 32.06
C ALA A 31 -22.21 33.12 31.90
N LYS A 32 -22.46 32.72 30.65
CA LYS A 32 -23.35 31.60 30.33
C LYS A 32 -22.84 30.41 31.15
N PRO A 33 -23.69 29.78 32.00
CA PRO A 33 -23.24 28.73 32.91
C PRO A 33 -22.48 27.67 32.08
N PRO A 34 -21.32 27.19 32.56
CA PRO A 34 -20.53 26.22 31.83
C PRO A 34 -21.42 25.02 31.55
N GLN A 35 -21.75 24.83 30.27
CA GLN A 35 -22.49 23.66 29.81
C GLN A 35 -21.67 22.45 30.27
N ARG A 36 -22.17 21.77 31.31
CA ARG A 36 -21.65 20.46 31.72
C ARG A 36 -21.80 19.55 30.52
N LEU A 37 -20.71 19.36 29.79
CA LEU A 37 -20.61 18.39 28.71
C LEU A 37 -20.99 17.04 29.32
N SER A 38 -22.11 16.48 28.86
CA SER A 38 -22.60 15.19 29.31
C SER A 38 -21.46 14.15 29.23
N PRO A 39 -21.29 13.28 30.24
CA PRO A 39 -20.26 12.24 30.24
C PRO A 39 -20.27 11.33 29.00
N ALA A 40 -21.36 11.33 28.23
CA ALA A 40 -21.53 10.64 26.95
C ALA A 40 -20.72 11.23 25.79
N GLN A 41 -20.12 12.42 25.94
CA GLN A 41 -19.27 13.08 24.95
C GLN A 41 -17.80 13.10 25.34
N ARG A 42 -17.36 12.16 26.19
CA ARG A 42 -15.92 11.86 26.22
C ARG A 42 -15.59 11.29 24.85
N PRO A 43 -14.65 11.87 24.08
CA PRO A 43 -14.14 11.23 22.88
C PRO A 43 -13.54 9.92 23.35
N GLY A 44 -14.31 8.84 23.18
CA GLY A 44 -13.80 7.50 23.41
C GLY A 44 -12.55 7.41 22.58
N ILE A 45 -11.41 7.22 23.23
CA ILE A 45 -10.18 6.80 22.58
C ILE A 45 -10.55 5.44 21.99
N ALA A 46 -11.13 5.46 20.79
CA ALA A 46 -11.42 4.28 20.03
C ALA A 46 -10.05 3.68 19.75
N LEU A 47 -9.68 2.70 20.57
CA LEU A 47 -8.50 1.90 20.33
C LEU A 47 -8.64 1.42 18.88
N PRO A 48 -7.62 1.65 18.02
CA PRO A 48 -7.70 1.23 16.64
C PRO A 48 -8.04 -0.25 16.66
N SER A 49 -9.18 -0.62 16.08
CA SER A 49 -9.54 -2.02 15.92
C SER A 49 -8.38 -2.65 15.16
N ILE A 50 -7.66 -3.52 15.86
CA ILE A 50 -6.58 -4.33 15.33
C ILE A 50 -7.28 -5.33 14.40
N ASP A 51 -7.67 -4.87 13.20
CA ASP A 51 -8.24 -5.69 12.13
C ASP A 51 -7.12 -6.52 11.48
N PHE A 52 -6.34 -7.23 12.30
CA PHE A 52 -5.12 -7.91 11.90
C PHE A 52 -5.36 -9.13 11.01
N LEU A 53 -6.61 -9.57 10.90
CA LEU A 53 -7.01 -10.68 10.06
C LEU A 53 -8.21 -10.22 9.23
N GLN A 54 -7.98 -9.27 8.32
CA GLN A 54 -8.89 -9.14 7.18
C GLN A 54 -8.96 -10.51 6.52
N VAL A 55 -10.09 -11.19 6.71
CA VAL A 55 -10.38 -12.47 6.07
C VAL A 55 -10.50 -12.17 4.59
N ILE A 56 -9.40 -12.30 3.86
CA ILE A 56 -9.38 -12.14 2.42
C ILE A 56 -10.31 -13.22 1.84
N PRO A 57 -11.32 -12.85 1.05
CA PRO A 57 -12.25 -13.82 0.50
C PRO A 57 -11.51 -14.80 -0.43
N LEU A 58 -11.77 -16.10 -0.29
CA LEU A 58 -11.15 -17.15 -1.12
C LEU A 58 -11.29 -16.89 -2.63
N GLN A 59 -12.33 -16.17 -3.05
CA GLN A 59 -12.56 -15.80 -4.44
C GLN A 59 -11.46 -14.90 -5.02
N GLU A 60 -10.79 -14.08 -4.20
CA GLU A 60 -9.65 -13.27 -4.64
C GLU A 60 -8.41 -14.12 -4.84
N TYR A 61 -8.15 -15.10 -3.98
CA TYR A 61 -7.03 -16.05 -4.14
C TYR A 61 -7.12 -16.82 -5.46
N VAL A 62 -8.31 -17.29 -5.84
CA VAL A 62 -8.49 -18.08 -7.08
C VAL A 62 -8.11 -17.27 -8.33
N LYS A 63 -8.27 -15.93 -8.30
CA LYS A 63 -7.86 -15.08 -9.43
C LYS A 63 -6.33 -15.03 -9.59
N HIS A 64 -5.58 -15.25 -8.52
CA HIS A 64 -4.12 -15.24 -8.52
C HIS A 64 -3.49 -16.63 -8.66
N LEU A 65 -4.30 -17.68 -8.81
CA LEU A 65 -3.85 -19.06 -9.01
C LEU A 65 -2.84 -19.21 -10.19
N PRO A 66 -2.98 -18.50 -11.33
CA PRO A 66 -1.98 -18.54 -12.40
C PRO A 66 -0.57 -18.12 -11.96
N ILE A 67 -0.46 -17.19 -10.99
CA ILE A 67 0.82 -16.75 -10.43
C ILE A 67 1.44 -17.88 -9.59
N LEU A 68 0.62 -18.57 -8.80
CA LEU A 68 1.09 -19.74 -8.05
C LEU A 68 1.60 -20.84 -8.97
N THR A 69 0.87 -21.14 -10.06
CA THR A 69 1.31 -22.13 -11.05
C THR A 69 2.62 -21.74 -11.73
N ALA A 70 2.82 -20.44 -12.03
CA ALA A 70 4.08 -19.93 -12.55
C ALA A 70 5.23 -20.09 -11.54
N GLY A 71 4.96 -19.85 -10.25
CA GLY A 71 5.93 -20.08 -9.17
C GLY A 71 6.32 -21.55 -9.04
N LEU A 72 5.34 -22.45 -9.07
CA LEU A 72 5.57 -23.90 -9.08
C LEU A 72 6.40 -24.35 -10.29
N ALA A 73 6.14 -23.81 -11.47
CA ALA A 73 6.95 -24.06 -12.66
C ALA A 73 8.40 -23.59 -12.47
N GLY A 74 8.63 -22.43 -11.84
CA GLY A 74 9.96 -21.97 -11.46
C GLY A 74 10.70 -22.94 -10.53
N TYR A 75 10.02 -23.45 -9.50
CA TYR A 75 10.58 -24.47 -8.60
C TYR A 75 10.81 -25.82 -9.28
N ALA A 76 9.94 -26.22 -10.22
CA ALA A 76 10.18 -27.39 -11.06
C ALA A 76 11.45 -27.21 -11.90
N GLY A 77 11.71 -26.00 -12.41
CA GLY A 77 12.96 -25.65 -13.07
C GLY A 77 14.18 -25.78 -12.14
N VAL A 78 14.08 -25.29 -10.90
CA VAL A 78 15.14 -25.47 -9.88
C VAL A 78 15.40 -26.96 -9.62
N PHE A 79 14.34 -27.74 -9.41
CA PHE A 79 14.44 -29.19 -9.21
C PHE A 79 15.10 -29.88 -10.41
N PHE A 80 14.72 -29.51 -11.62
CA PHE A 80 15.31 -30.04 -12.84
C PHE A 80 16.81 -29.72 -12.92
N ILE A 81 17.21 -28.47 -12.68
CA ILE A 81 18.62 -28.06 -12.70
C ILE A 81 19.44 -28.86 -11.68
N LEU A 82 18.92 -29.02 -10.45
CA LEU A 82 19.65 -29.73 -9.39
C LEU A 82 19.83 -31.23 -9.66
N ASN A 83 18.89 -31.87 -10.36
CA ASN A 83 18.93 -33.32 -10.58
C ASN A 83 19.55 -33.74 -11.93
N PHE A 84 19.43 -32.89 -12.96
CA PHE A 84 19.79 -33.27 -14.32
C PHE A 84 20.96 -32.48 -14.90
N VAL A 85 21.35 -31.36 -14.29
CA VAL A 85 22.39 -30.49 -14.83
C VAL A 85 23.64 -30.58 -13.96
N GLU A 86 24.76 -30.98 -14.58
CA GLU A 86 26.04 -31.04 -13.88
C GLU A 86 26.46 -29.63 -13.44
N PRO A 87 26.90 -29.44 -12.18
CA PRO A 87 27.20 -28.12 -11.63
C PRO A 87 28.30 -27.40 -12.42
N ASN A 88 29.25 -28.13 -13.01
CA ASN A 88 30.34 -27.58 -13.80
C ASN A 88 29.85 -26.96 -15.12
N SER A 89 28.71 -27.41 -15.66
CA SER A 89 28.17 -26.93 -16.94
C SER A 89 27.43 -25.59 -16.83
N ILE A 90 26.96 -25.25 -15.63
CA ILE A 90 26.15 -24.05 -15.33
C ILE A 90 26.91 -22.96 -14.61
N GLN A 91 28.15 -23.23 -14.20
CA GLN A 91 29.06 -22.21 -13.70
C GLN A 91 29.51 -21.31 -14.86
N ASN A 92 29.76 -20.03 -14.56
CA ASN A 92 30.45 -19.08 -15.43
C ASN A 92 29.68 -18.53 -16.64
N VAL A 93 28.35 -18.67 -16.71
CA VAL A 93 27.60 -18.12 -17.86
C VAL A 93 27.76 -16.59 -17.97
N TRP A 94 27.78 -15.88 -16.83
CA TRP A 94 27.87 -14.41 -16.77
C TRP A 94 28.96 -13.90 -15.82
N ILE A 95 29.09 -14.53 -14.65
CA ILE A 95 30.05 -14.16 -13.62
C ILE A 95 30.79 -15.46 -13.21
N PRO A 96 32.12 -15.44 -13.09
CA PRO A 96 32.86 -16.60 -12.66
C PRO A 96 32.35 -17.11 -11.30
N ASN A 97 32.24 -18.43 -11.14
CA ASN A 97 31.76 -19.11 -9.94
C ASN A 97 30.32 -18.76 -9.54
N THR A 98 29.48 -18.32 -10.48
CA THR A 98 28.07 -17.98 -10.19
C THR A 98 27.12 -18.92 -10.92
N TYR A 99 26.14 -19.47 -10.18
CA TYR A 99 25.10 -20.36 -10.70
C TYR A 99 23.87 -19.56 -11.16
N THR A 100 24.06 -18.61 -12.07
CA THR A 100 23.02 -17.68 -12.54
C THR A 100 21.68 -18.34 -12.93
N PRO A 101 21.65 -19.44 -13.73
CA PRO A 101 20.37 -20.05 -14.12
C PRO A 101 19.60 -20.60 -12.91
N LEU A 102 20.30 -21.19 -11.93
CA LEU A 102 19.70 -21.68 -10.69
C LEU A 102 19.12 -20.53 -9.86
N ILE A 103 19.89 -19.45 -9.71
CA ILE A 103 19.48 -18.26 -8.95
C ILE A 103 18.26 -17.61 -9.60
N LEU A 104 18.25 -17.47 -10.93
CA LEU A 104 17.14 -16.86 -11.66
C LEU A 104 15.86 -17.70 -11.55
N ALA A 105 15.96 -19.02 -11.74
CA ALA A 105 14.82 -19.92 -11.59
C ALA A 105 14.26 -19.89 -10.15
N ALA A 106 15.13 -19.90 -9.14
CA ALA A 106 14.74 -19.81 -7.74
C ALA A 106 14.13 -18.44 -7.39
N ALA A 107 14.72 -17.34 -7.87
CA ALA A 107 14.21 -15.99 -7.65
C ALA A 107 12.81 -15.81 -8.24
N LEU A 108 12.57 -16.32 -9.46
CA LEU A 108 11.24 -16.32 -10.09
C LEU A 108 10.25 -17.18 -9.31
N GLY A 109 10.66 -18.37 -8.86
CA GLY A 109 9.85 -19.25 -8.02
C GLY A 109 9.43 -18.57 -6.71
N HIS A 110 10.42 -18.02 -5.98
CA HIS A 110 10.20 -17.25 -4.76
C HIS A 110 9.26 -16.06 -5.01
N PHE A 111 9.55 -15.24 -6.02
CA PHE A 111 8.76 -14.05 -6.33
C PHE A 111 7.29 -14.39 -6.57
N CYS A 112 7.00 -15.37 -7.42
CA CYS A 112 5.63 -15.78 -7.73
C CYS A 112 4.91 -16.39 -6.50
N VAL A 113 5.57 -17.29 -5.76
CA VAL A 113 4.95 -17.93 -4.60
C VAL A 113 4.67 -16.94 -3.47
N PHE A 114 5.62 -16.06 -3.14
CA PHE A 114 5.41 -15.06 -2.09
C PHE A 114 4.47 -13.94 -2.54
N SER A 115 4.46 -13.56 -3.82
CA SER A 115 3.47 -12.61 -4.34
C SER A 115 2.05 -13.17 -4.24
N PHE A 116 1.88 -14.47 -4.46
CA PHE A 116 0.60 -15.15 -4.25
C PHE A 116 0.23 -15.23 -2.76
N LEU A 117 1.17 -15.65 -1.90
CA LEU A 117 0.92 -15.86 -0.47
C LEU A 117 0.56 -14.55 0.26
N PHE A 118 1.18 -13.45 -0.15
CA PHE A 118 0.98 -12.13 0.44
C PHE A 118 0.02 -11.22 -0.35
N LEU A 119 -0.75 -11.77 -1.31
CA LEU A 119 -1.71 -11.09 -2.19
C LEU A 119 -1.34 -9.63 -2.54
N SER A 120 -0.35 -9.46 -3.42
CA SER A 120 0.06 -8.14 -3.94
C SER A 120 0.54 -7.13 -2.89
N THR A 121 0.79 -7.53 -1.64
CA THR A 121 1.48 -6.64 -0.71
C THR A 121 2.97 -6.60 -1.05
N ARG A 122 3.59 -5.42 -0.87
CA ARG A 122 5.03 -5.22 -1.10
C ARG A 122 5.91 -6.16 -0.28
N ARG A 123 5.38 -6.67 0.83
CA ARG A 123 6.03 -7.65 1.71
C ARG A 123 6.42 -8.92 0.97
N GLY A 124 5.58 -9.42 0.06
CA GLY A 124 5.89 -10.60 -0.74
C GLY A 124 7.15 -10.44 -1.59
N PHE A 125 7.31 -9.25 -2.20
CA PHE A 125 8.52 -8.92 -2.94
C PHE A 125 9.76 -8.89 -2.04
N LEU A 126 9.69 -8.22 -0.88
CA LEU A 126 10.83 -8.15 0.05
C LEU A 126 11.25 -9.52 0.60
N VAL A 127 10.28 -10.39 0.93
CA VAL A 127 10.57 -11.76 1.38
C VAL A 127 11.21 -12.57 0.26
N SER A 128 10.72 -12.45 -0.99
CA SER A 128 11.32 -13.13 -2.13
C SER A 128 12.74 -12.64 -2.43
N LEU A 129 12.98 -11.34 -2.31
CA LEU A 129 14.30 -10.72 -2.48
C LEU A 129 15.26 -11.20 -1.39
N PHE A 130 14.81 -11.20 -0.13
CA PHE A 130 15.59 -11.70 1.00
C PHE A 130 16.03 -13.16 0.80
N LEU A 131 15.11 -14.04 0.45
CA LEU A 131 15.42 -15.46 0.20
C LEU A 131 16.34 -15.65 -1.01
N SER A 132 16.16 -14.85 -2.06
CA SER A 132 17.03 -14.89 -3.24
C SER A 132 18.47 -14.45 -2.92
N ILE A 133 18.64 -13.42 -2.08
CA ILE A 133 19.95 -12.97 -1.58
C ILE A 133 20.58 -14.02 -0.68
N LEU A 134 19.81 -14.64 0.23
CA LEU A 134 20.33 -15.71 1.09
C LEU A 134 20.77 -16.93 0.28
N LEU A 135 19.99 -17.32 -0.73
CA LEU A 135 20.35 -18.40 -1.63
C LEU A 135 21.63 -18.08 -2.40
N PHE A 136 21.75 -16.86 -2.93
CA PHE A 136 22.95 -16.39 -3.61
C PHE A 136 24.19 -16.46 -2.70
N LEU A 137 24.10 -15.93 -1.48
CA LEU A 137 25.19 -15.98 -0.50
C LEU A 137 25.54 -17.42 -0.09
N ARG A 138 24.55 -18.30 -0.01
CA ARG A 138 24.77 -19.71 0.30
C ARG A 138 25.51 -20.42 -0.82
N LEU A 139 25.17 -20.14 -2.07
CA LEU A 139 25.83 -20.72 -3.24
C LEU A 139 27.29 -20.25 -3.41
N GLN A 140 27.62 -19.07 -2.89
CA GLN A 140 29.00 -18.57 -2.83
C GLN A 140 29.78 -19.05 -1.60
N ASP A 141 29.15 -19.84 -0.72
CA ASP A 141 29.71 -20.27 0.57
C ASP A 141 30.15 -19.13 1.50
N VAL A 142 29.57 -17.93 1.30
CA VAL A 142 29.82 -16.74 2.14
C VAL A 142 28.77 -16.61 3.25
N LEU A 143 27.74 -17.45 3.24
CA LEU A 143 26.62 -17.35 4.19
C LEU A 143 27.04 -17.75 5.61
N THR A 144 27.36 -16.75 6.43
CA THR A 144 27.54 -16.88 7.89
C THR A 144 26.33 -16.35 8.64
N TRP A 145 26.11 -16.81 9.88
CA TRP A 145 25.02 -16.32 10.74
C TRP A 145 25.04 -14.80 10.91
N THR A 146 26.23 -14.22 11.05
CA THR A 146 26.45 -12.76 11.16
C THR A 146 25.94 -12.04 9.92
N ILE A 147 26.27 -12.54 8.71
CA ILE A 147 25.84 -11.93 7.45
C ILE A 147 24.32 -12.05 7.27
N THR A 148 23.73 -13.20 7.62
CA THR A 148 22.26 -13.38 7.58
C THR A 148 21.54 -12.32 8.41
N TRP A 149 22.04 -12.02 9.62
CA TRP A 149 21.49 -10.96 10.47
C TRP A 149 21.61 -9.59 9.83
N TRP A 150 22.77 -9.23 9.29
CA TRP A 150 22.98 -7.94 8.62
C TRP A 150 22.07 -7.76 7.41
N VAL A 151 21.91 -8.79 6.59
CA VAL A 151 20.99 -8.78 5.45
C VAL A 151 19.54 -8.61 5.93
N GLY A 152 19.14 -9.30 7.01
CA GLY A 152 17.82 -9.16 7.61
C GLY A 152 17.55 -7.75 8.13
N VAL A 153 18.51 -7.14 8.84
CA VAL A 153 18.43 -5.76 9.32
C VAL A 153 18.33 -4.79 8.16
N LEU A 154 19.12 -4.99 7.09
CA LEU A 154 19.07 -4.15 5.89
C LEU A 154 17.67 -4.18 5.23
N ILE A 155 17.10 -5.37 5.05
CA ILE A 155 15.73 -5.54 4.50
C ILE A 155 14.69 -4.87 5.41
N LEU A 156 14.84 -5.01 6.73
CA LEU A 156 13.95 -4.36 7.69
C LEU A 156 14.04 -2.82 7.62
N CYS A 157 15.25 -2.27 7.51
CA CYS A 157 15.47 -0.84 7.31
C CYS A 157 14.82 -0.34 6.01
N LEU A 158 14.90 -1.11 4.92
CA LEU A 158 14.22 -0.79 3.67
C LEU A 158 12.69 -0.77 3.85
N GLU A 159 12.10 -1.77 4.49
CA GLU A 159 10.65 -1.81 4.78
C GLU A 159 10.22 -0.58 5.61
N VAL A 160 10.99 -0.23 6.65
CA VAL A 160 10.72 0.96 7.47
C VAL A 160 10.81 2.24 6.63
N LEU A 161 11.81 2.36 5.75
CA LEU A 161 11.98 3.52 4.88
C LEU A 161 10.82 3.66 3.90
N PHE A 162 10.39 2.57 3.26
CA PHE A 162 9.22 2.57 2.39
C PHE A 162 7.95 2.98 3.14
N PHE A 163 7.73 2.42 4.33
CA PHE A 163 6.59 2.76 5.17
C PHE A 163 6.59 4.24 5.60
N LEU A 164 7.76 4.79 5.94
CA LEU A 164 7.92 6.22 6.22
C LEU A 164 7.65 7.07 4.98
N GLY A 165 8.12 6.63 3.81
CA GLY A 165 7.90 7.29 2.52
C GLY A 165 6.42 7.40 2.18
N GLU A 166 5.65 6.32 2.34
CA GLU A 166 4.20 6.34 2.13
C GLU A 166 3.48 7.27 3.11
N LYS A 167 3.86 7.24 4.39
CA LYS A 167 3.32 8.14 5.41
C LYS A 167 3.65 9.60 5.12
N LEU A 168 4.84 9.88 4.59
CA LEU A 168 5.24 11.23 4.23
C LEU A 168 4.47 11.71 2.99
N LEU A 169 4.36 10.85 1.96
CA LEU A 169 3.63 11.17 0.74
C LEU A 169 2.15 11.45 1.02
N THR A 170 1.51 10.65 1.86
CA THR A 170 0.10 10.87 2.27
C THR A 170 -0.07 12.15 3.08
N ARG A 171 0.92 12.56 3.89
CA ARG A 171 0.92 13.86 4.59
C ARG A 171 1.11 15.06 3.66
N LEU A 172 1.86 14.89 2.56
CA LEU A 172 2.13 15.96 1.59
C LEU A 172 1.01 16.13 0.55
N GLN A 173 0.26 15.06 0.25
CA GLN A 173 -0.85 15.08 -0.70
C GLN A 173 -1.88 16.22 -0.46
N PRO A 174 -2.34 16.53 0.78
CA PRO A 174 -3.26 17.64 1.00
C PRO A 174 -2.64 19.03 0.82
N GLN A 175 -1.31 19.18 0.88
CA GLN A 175 -0.67 20.45 0.50
C GLN A 175 -0.62 20.62 -1.01
N MET A 176 -0.36 19.54 -1.76
CA MET A 176 -0.37 19.61 -3.23
C MET A 176 -1.77 19.89 -3.80
N SER A 177 -2.85 19.38 -3.19
CA SER A 177 -4.21 19.69 -3.64
C SER A 177 -4.63 21.14 -3.37
N ARG A 178 -3.93 21.88 -2.48
CA ARG A 178 -4.14 23.32 -2.28
C ARG A 178 -3.50 24.18 -3.35
N PHE A 179 -2.55 23.66 -4.12
CA PHE A 179 -2.20 24.26 -5.40
C PHE A 179 -3.35 23.96 -6.36
N HIS A 180 -4.47 24.68 -6.16
CA HIS A 180 -5.58 24.75 -7.08
C HIS A 180 -4.96 25.08 -8.43
N MET A 181 -4.90 24.10 -9.33
CA MET A 181 -4.53 24.41 -10.71
C MET A 181 -5.56 25.44 -11.17
N PRO A 182 -5.14 26.66 -11.53
CA PRO A 182 -6.08 27.66 -12.02
C PRO A 182 -6.86 26.99 -13.14
N ASN A 183 -8.19 27.06 -13.03
CA ASN A 183 -9.15 26.47 -13.95
C ASN A 183 -8.60 26.62 -15.36
N MET A 184 -8.03 25.56 -15.93
CA MET A 184 -7.43 25.69 -17.25
C MET A 184 -8.56 26.08 -18.18
N PRO A 185 -8.42 27.18 -18.93
CA PRO A 185 -9.50 27.66 -19.77
C PRO A 185 -9.91 26.51 -20.72
N GLN A 186 -11.19 26.19 -20.76
CA GLN A 186 -11.75 25.04 -21.50
C GLN A 186 -11.74 25.25 -23.03
N TRP A 187 -10.87 26.11 -23.54
CA TRP A 187 -10.92 26.67 -24.89
C TRP A 187 -10.57 25.68 -26.02
N ARG A 188 -10.36 24.39 -25.72
CA ARG A 188 -9.99 23.36 -26.71
C ARG A 188 -10.84 22.08 -26.65
N ARG A 189 -12.14 22.22 -26.40
CA ARG A 189 -13.17 21.24 -26.81
C ARG A 189 -14.24 21.92 -27.68
N LYS A 190 -13.81 22.63 -28.73
CA LYS A 190 -14.63 22.88 -29.92
C LYS A 190 -13.95 22.17 -31.08
N GLY A 191 -14.68 21.38 -31.84
CA GLY A 191 -14.16 20.73 -33.05
C GLY A 191 -13.95 19.22 -32.94
N LYS A 192 -14.97 18.49 -32.49
CA LYS A 192 -15.30 17.22 -33.14
C LYS A 192 -16.81 17.16 -33.26
N ASP A 193 -17.32 18.14 -34.01
CA ASP A 193 -18.59 17.98 -34.68
C ASP A 193 -18.51 16.64 -35.40
N ARG A 194 -19.35 15.72 -34.94
CA ARG A 194 -19.67 14.53 -35.67
C ARG A 194 -20.04 15.00 -37.07
N THR A 195 -19.23 14.63 -38.05
CA THR A 195 -19.74 14.33 -39.37
C THR A 195 -20.81 13.27 -39.14
N GLU A 196 -22.05 13.71 -39.04
CA GLU A 196 -23.22 12.85 -39.07
C GLU A 196 -23.16 12.15 -40.42
N LEU A 197 -22.68 10.91 -40.42
CA LEU A 197 -22.86 10.04 -41.56
C LEU A 197 -24.38 9.86 -41.72
N PRO A 198 -24.92 10.08 -42.94
CA PRO A 198 -26.35 9.95 -43.19
C PRO A 198 -26.84 8.56 -42.78
N SER A 199 -27.90 8.58 -41.97
CA SER A 199 -28.57 7.42 -41.36
C SER A 199 -29.20 6.46 -42.37
N ASP A 200 -29.16 6.78 -43.66
CA ASP A 200 -29.98 6.12 -44.68
C ASP A 200 -29.31 4.87 -45.29
N LEU A 201 -28.10 4.50 -44.85
CA LEU A 201 -27.38 3.31 -45.36
C LEU A 201 -27.27 2.14 -44.37
N VAL A 202 -27.90 2.20 -43.20
CA VAL A 202 -27.81 1.15 -42.16
C VAL A 202 -29.15 0.40 -41.95
N ASP A 203 -30.08 0.48 -42.91
CA ASP A 203 -31.38 -0.22 -42.82
C ASP A 203 -31.43 -1.60 -43.53
N SER A 204 -30.34 -2.08 -44.13
CA SER A 204 -30.37 -3.34 -44.89
C SER A 204 -29.69 -4.55 -44.23
N VAL A 205 -29.13 -4.42 -43.02
CA VAL A 205 -28.58 -5.57 -42.29
C VAL A 205 -29.51 -5.91 -41.12
N GLN A 206 -30.62 -6.58 -41.44
CA GLN A 206 -31.42 -7.34 -40.47
C GLN A 206 -30.56 -8.48 -39.88
N LEU A 207 -29.75 -8.16 -38.87
CA LEU A 207 -29.28 -9.17 -37.93
C LEU A 207 -30.44 -9.52 -37.01
N LYS A 208 -30.92 -10.77 -37.15
CA LYS A 208 -31.92 -11.39 -36.27
C LYS A 208 -31.61 -11.03 -34.81
N PRO A 209 -32.62 -10.59 -34.02
CA PRO A 209 -32.43 -10.32 -32.62
C PRO A 209 -31.94 -11.59 -31.93
N ILE A 210 -30.69 -11.56 -31.43
CA ILE A 210 -30.23 -12.58 -30.49
C ILE A 210 -31.06 -12.37 -29.23
N GLU A 211 -32.01 -13.28 -29.05
CA GLU A 211 -32.87 -13.44 -27.90
C GLU A 211 -32.02 -13.53 -26.63
N LYS A 212 -31.83 -12.38 -25.97
CA LYS A 212 -31.17 -12.32 -24.68
C LYS A 212 -32.04 -13.06 -23.68
N ALA A 213 -31.62 -14.28 -23.34
CA ALA A 213 -32.17 -15.07 -22.25
C ALA A 213 -32.34 -14.19 -21.00
N ARG A 214 -33.61 -13.96 -20.63
CA ARG A 214 -34.01 -13.24 -19.41
C ARG A 214 -33.36 -13.93 -18.21
N LYS A 215 -32.44 -13.24 -17.53
CA LYS A 215 -31.95 -13.70 -16.23
C LYS A 215 -33.12 -13.67 -15.23
N PRO A 216 -33.39 -14.76 -14.49
CA PRO A 216 -34.44 -14.79 -13.50
C PRO A 216 -34.12 -13.81 -12.37
N THR A 217 -35.00 -12.83 -12.17
CA THR A 217 -35.00 -11.95 -11.01
C THR A 217 -35.31 -12.77 -9.77
N THR A 218 -34.28 -13.10 -8.99
CA THR A 218 -34.47 -13.72 -7.67
C THR A 218 -35.05 -12.69 -6.71
N ARG A 219 -36.35 -12.81 -6.50
CA ARG A 219 -37.15 -12.06 -5.53
C ARG A 219 -36.61 -12.36 -4.12
N ARG A 220 -35.79 -11.45 -3.59
CA ARG A 220 -35.17 -11.59 -2.26
C ARG A 220 -36.26 -11.41 -1.20
N HIS A 221 -36.86 -12.51 -0.75
CA HIS A 221 -37.79 -12.53 0.37
C HIS A 221 -37.06 -12.09 1.64
N GLY A 222 -37.47 -10.95 2.20
CA GLY A 222 -37.07 -10.50 3.52
C GLY A 222 -37.55 -11.46 4.60
N ARG A 223 -36.66 -12.31 5.08
CA ARG A 223 -36.90 -13.17 6.23
C ARG A 223 -36.50 -12.39 7.49
N LYS A 224 -37.46 -11.67 8.09
CA LYS A 224 -37.33 -11.10 9.43
C LYS A 224 -37.11 -12.27 10.41
N ARG A 225 -35.88 -12.48 10.88
CA ARG A 225 -35.62 -13.35 12.03
C ARG A 225 -35.94 -12.58 13.30
N LYS A 226 -37.02 -12.98 13.98
CA LYS A 226 -37.26 -12.63 15.39
C LYS A 226 -36.20 -13.36 16.22
N TYR A 227 -35.37 -12.61 16.93
CA TYR A 227 -34.52 -13.16 17.98
C TYR A 227 -35.40 -13.46 19.19
N HIS A 228 -35.57 -14.74 19.52
CA HIS A 228 -36.04 -15.14 20.83
C HIS A 228 -34.88 -14.99 21.81
N PHE A 229 -35.02 -14.01 22.71
CA PHE A 229 -34.33 -13.98 23.99
C PHE A 229 -34.74 -15.22 24.77
N PHE A 230 -33.81 -16.13 25.05
CA PHE A 230 -33.91 -16.99 26.22
C PHE A 230 -32.90 -16.49 27.25
N GLY A 231 -33.44 -16.07 28.39
CA GLY A 231 -32.69 -15.79 29.59
C GLY A 231 -32.77 -16.97 30.56
N LYS A 232 -31.80 -16.93 31.49
CA LYS A 232 -31.49 -17.82 32.61
C LYS A 232 -30.76 -19.10 32.26
#